data_AF-A0A6J1WJC6-F1
#
_entry.id   AF-A0A6J1WJC6-F1
#
_cell.length_a   1.000
_cell.length_b   1.000
_cell.length_c   1.000
_cell.angle_alpha   90.00
_cell.angle_beta   90.00
_cell.angle_gamma   90.00
#
_symmetry.space_group_name_H-M   'P 1'
#
loop_
_entity.id
_entity.type
_entity.pdbx_description
1 polymer ?
#
loop_
_entity_poly.entity_id
_entity_poly.type
_entity_poly.pdbx_seq_one_letter_code
_entity_poly.pdbx_strand_id
1 'polypeptide(L)'
;TSSEYFIQSAANNETYKDYFVWADPRWVDPVNETNRLPPSNWISVFANSAWEWNDERQKYYLHQFAIQQADFNYRNPEVKKEMYKILQFWLDKGADGFRLDALPYLMEADPADHDGLYPDEPHCGLTQYEPHQPGYLCTIYTKDLIELYDIVYEWREFIDEYNKVHGGDTRIMFSEGYTNITMTMLYYKNKDGRLGAHFPFNFDFITDLTAESDARDFVYTILKWLT
;
A
#
# COMPACT_ATOMS: atom_id res chain seq x y z
N THR A 1 -12.40 1.67 -9.81
CA THR A 1 -13.10 2.96 -9.81
C THR A 1 -14.61 2.79 -9.96
N SER A 2 -15.14 1.57 -10.03
CA SER A 2 -16.60 1.30 -10.08
C SER A 2 -17.24 1.09 -8.70
N SER A 3 -16.48 1.16 -7.61
CA SER A 3 -17.02 1.03 -6.26
C SER A 3 -17.83 2.26 -5.89
N GLU A 4 -18.87 2.07 -5.06
CA GLU A 4 -19.68 3.18 -4.54
C GLU A 4 -18.81 4.21 -3.82
N TYR A 5 -17.79 3.77 -3.08
CA TYR A 5 -16.82 4.64 -2.44
C TYR A 5 -16.17 5.60 -3.44
N PHE A 6 -15.68 5.09 -4.58
CA PHE A 6 -14.99 5.92 -5.56
C PHE A 6 -15.95 6.83 -6.31
N ILE A 7 -17.13 6.34 -6.69
CA ILE A 7 -18.17 7.14 -7.37
C ILE A 7 -18.57 8.32 -6.48
N GLN A 8 -18.87 8.08 -5.20
CA GLN A 8 -19.24 9.13 -4.26
C GLN A 8 -18.06 10.08 -3.98
N SER A 9 -16.84 9.55 -3.88
CA SER A 9 -15.64 10.38 -3.70
C SER A 9 -15.42 11.29 -4.92
N ALA A 10 -15.46 10.77 -6.14
CA ALA A 10 -15.30 11.54 -7.37
C ALA A 10 -16.37 12.66 -7.49
N ALA A 11 -17.60 12.37 -7.09
CA ALA A 11 -18.70 13.34 -7.02
C ALA A 11 -18.57 14.37 -5.86
N ASN A 12 -17.44 14.36 -5.14
CA ASN A 12 -17.13 15.24 -4.02
C ASN A 12 -18.18 15.20 -2.89
N ASN A 13 -18.75 14.02 -2.64
CA ASN A 13 -19.68 13.79 -1.53
C ASN A 13 -18.97 14.08 -0.19
N GLU A 14 -19.60 14.84 0.71
CA GLU A 14 -18.99 15.27 1.98
C GLU A 14 -18.44 14.13 2.84
N THR A 15 -19.07 12.96 2.82
CA THR A 15 -18.59 11.78 3.55
C THR A 15 -17.42 11.12 2.84
N TYR A 16 -17.45 11.05 1.51
CA TYR A 16 -16.53 10.24 0.72
C TYR A 16 -15.37 11.01 0.08
N LYS A 17 -15.41 12.35 0.10
CA LYS A 17 -14.48 13.21 -0.64
C LYS A 17 -13.02 12.90 -0.34
N ASP A 18 -12.67 12.49 0.88
CA ASP A 18 -11.28 12.22 1.26
C ASP A 18 -10.97 10.72 1.43
N TYR A 19 -11.80 9.82 0.87
CA TYR A 19 -11.57 8.37 0.96
C TYR A 19 -10.39 7.88 0.11
N PHE A 20 -10.09 8.57 -0.99
CA PHE A 20 -8.99 8.23 -1.89
C PHE A 20 -7.95 9.36 -1.88
N VAL A 21 -6.74 9.05 -2.32
CA VAL A 21 -5.68 10.04 -2.46
C VAL A 21 -5.97 10.88 -3.71
N TRP A 22 -6.42 12.12 -3.49
CA TRP A 22 -6.72 13.10 -4.53
C TRP A 22 -5.73 14.24 -4.48
N ALA A 23 -5.25 14.68 -5.64
CA ALA A 23 -4.21 15.69 -5.75
C ALA A 23 -4.48 16.66 -6.91
N ASP A 24 -4.16 17.93 -6.68
CA ASP A 24 -4.19 18.94 -7.74
C ASP A 24 -3.03 18.73 -8.72
N PRO A 25 -3.17 19.15 -10.00
CA PRO A 25 -2.05 19.15 -10.93
C PRO A 25 -0.91 20.02 -10.37
N ARG A 26 0.34 19.55 -10.43
CA ARG A 26 1.49 20.37 -9.98
C ARG A 26 1.72 21.60 -10.88
N TRP A 27 1.22 21.54 -12.11
CA TRP A 27 1.24 22.63 -13.07
C TRP A 27 0.13 22.47 -14.10
N VAL A 28 -0.44 23.59 -14.52
CA VAL A 28 -1.42 23.68 -15.61
C VAL A 28 -0.94 24.74 -16.59
N ASP A 29 -1.00 24.43 -17.87
CA ASP A 29 -0.64 25.36 -18.93
C ASP A 29 -1.61 26.56 -18.92
N PRO A 30 -1.09 27.80 -18.84
CA PRO A 30 -1.93 29.00 -18.76
C PRO A 30 -2.74 29.28 -20.03
N VAL A 31 -2.43 28.61 -21.14
CA VAL A 31 -3.10 28.77 -22.44
C VAL A 31 -3.98 27.56 -22.76
N ASN A 32 -3.62 26.37 -22.29
CA ASN A 32 -4.40 25.16 -22.52
C ASN A 32 -4.55 24.33 -21.24
N GLU A 33 -5.65 24.50 -20.53
CA GLU A 33 -5.93 23.81 -19.25
C GLU A 33 -5.93 22.27 -19.36
N THR A 34 -6.04 21.69 -20.57
CA THR A 34 -5.89 20.24 -20.77
C THR A 34 -4.44 19.78 -20.71
N ASN A 35 -3.48 20.68 -20.89
CA ASN A 35 -2.04 20.42 -20.76
C ASN A 35 -1.64 20.68 -19.30
N ARG A 36 -1.48 19.60 -18.54
CA ARG A 36 -1.25 19.60 -17.09
C ARG A 36 -0.23 18.54 -16.73
N LEU A 37 0.50 18.77 -15.65
CA LEU A 37 1.46 17.81 -15.11
C LEU A 37 0.86 17.07 -13.89
N PRO A 38 1.13 15.75 -13.76
CA PRO A 38 0.73 14.99 -12.58
C PRO A 38 1.40 15.55 -11.32
N PRO A 39 0.85 15.27 -10.12
CA PRO A 39 1.37 15.76 -8.84
C PRO A 39 2.85 15.42 -8.61
N SER A 40 3.28 14.23 -9.04
CA SER A 40 4.66 13.77 -8.97
C SER A 40 5.00 12.83 -10.14
N ASN A 41 6.26 12.42 -10.22
CA ASN A 41 6.79 11.47 -11.21
C ASN A 41 6.48 9.99 -10.90
N TRP A 42 5.65 9.69 -9.89
CA TRP A 42 5.42 8.32 -9.43
C TRP A 42 4.92 7.41 -10.55
N ILE A 43 5.44 6.18 -10.57
CA ILE A 43 5.18 5.16 -11.59
C ILE A 43 4.36 4.03 -10.96
N SER A 44 3.28 3.64 -11.62
CA SER A 44 2.49 2.47 -11.23
C SER A 44 3.32 1.19 -11.32
N VAL A 45 3.06 0.23 -10.45
CA VAL A 45 3.60 -1.13 -10.52
C VAL A 45 3.31 -1.78 -11.89
N PHE A 46 2.22 -1.36 -12.56
CA PHE A 46 1.85 -1.82 -13.91
C PHE A 46 2.30 -0.88 -15.04
N ALA A 47 3.31 -0.04 -14.78
CA ALA A 47 3.89 0.96 -15.67
C ALA A 47 2.99 2.18 -15.93
N ASN A 48 3.63 3.21 -16.48
CA ASN A 48 3.12 4.58 -16.65
C ASN A 48 2.89 5.30 -15.33
N SER A 49 2.35 6.52 -15.39
CA SER A 49 2.10 7.32 -14.19
C SER A 49 1.19 6.58 -13.22
N ALA A 50 1.45 6.73 -11.93
CA ALA A 50 0.53 6.31 -10.86
C ALA A 50 -0.62 7.31 -10.64
N TRP A 51 -0.67 8.40 -11.42
CA TRP A 51 -1.67 9.44 -11.30
C TRP A 51 -2.58 9.46 -12.52
N GLU A 52 -3.88 9.24 -12.29
CA GLU A 52 -4.90 9.33 -13.34
C GLU A 52 -5.78 10.56 -13.11
N TRP A 53 -6.02 11.32 -14.18
CA TRP A 53 -6.90 12.48 -14.12
C TRP A 53 -8.37 12.07 -14.11
N ASN A 54 -9.17 12.68 -13.23
CA ASN A 54 -10.61 12.52 -13.22
C ASN A 54 -11.31 13.80 -13.69
N ASP A 55 -12.03 13.70 -14.81
CA ASP A 55 -12.72 14.85 -15.41
C ASP A 55 -13.92 15.36 -14.59
N GLU A 56 -14.54 14.53 -13.75
CA GLU A 56 -15.64 14.98 -12.89
C GLU A 56 -15.13 15.81 -11.72
N ARG A 57 -14.06 15.33 -11.06
CA ARG A 57 -13.47 15.94 -9.88
C ARG A 57 -12.43 17.03 -10.19
N GLN A 58 -11.95 17.08 -11.43
CA GLN A 58 -10.88 17.99 -11.87
C GLN A 58 -9.61 17.87 -11.02
N LYS A 59 -9.26 16.63 -10.63
CA LYS A 59 -8.07 16.28 -9.85
C LYS A 59 -7.48 14.96 -10.35
N TYR A 60 -6.23 14.71 -10.00
CA TYR A 60 -5.62 13.39 -10.13
C TYR A 60 -6.01 12.51 -8.93
N TYR A 61 -6.24 11.22 -9.17
CA TYR A 61 -6.25 10.21 -8.11
C TYR A 61 -5.06 9.28 -8.24
N LEU A 62 -4.59 8.77 -7.09
CA LEU A 62 -3.51 7.80 -7.04
C LEU A 62 -4.02 6.39 -7.40
N HIS A 63 -3.23 5.69 -8.20
CA HIS A 63 -3.32 4.25 -8.43
C HIS A 63 -1.91 3.62 -8.48
N GLN A 64 -1.49 2.96 -7.41
CA GLN A 64 -0.21 2.24 -7.35
C GLN A 64 -0.23 1.03 -8.30
N PHE A 65 -1.41 0.48 -8.57
CA PHE A 65 -1.63 -0.64 -9.48
C PHE A 65 -2.36 -0.19 -10.75
N ALA A 66 -3.40 -0.91 -11.20
CA ALA A 66 -4.14 -0.55 -12.40
C ALA A 66 -4.90 0.76 -12.22
N ILE A 67 -5.16 1.48 -13.31
CA ILE A 67 -5.97 2.72 -13.32
C ILE A 67 -7.33 2.52 -12.62
N GLN A 68 -7.90 1.33 -12.70
CA GLN A 68 -9.18 0.98 -12.05
C GLN A 68 -9.05 0.70 -10.54
N GLN A 69 -7.84 0.66 -9.98
CA GLN A 69 -7.56 0.36 -8.58
C GLN A 69 -7.08 1.65 -7.89
N ALA A 70 -8.01 2.55 -7.58
CA ALA A 70 -7.69 3.79 -6.89
C ALA A 70 -7.30 3.52 -5.42
N ASP A 71 -6.24 4.16 -4.96
CA ASP A 71 -5.67 3.98 -3.63
C ASP A 71 -6.46 4.74 -2.56
N PHE A 72 -6.81 4.04 -1.49
CA PHE A 72 -7.46 4.63 -0.33
C PHE A 72 -6.48 5.52 0.43
N ASN A 73 -6.98 6.66 0.93
CA ASN A 73 -6.21 7.51 1.83
C ASN A 73 -6.23 6.93 3.25
N TYR A 74 -5.24 6.11 3.60
CA TYR A 74 -5.16 5.48 4.93
C TYR A 74 -4.86 6.45 6.09
N ARG A 75 -4.48 7.70 5.82
CA ARG A 75 -4.44 8.77 6.83
C ARG A 75 -5.83 9.23 7.24
N ASN A 76 -6.86 8.96 6.43
CA ASN A 76 -8.24 9.29 6.78
C ASN A 76 -8.80 8.30 7.82
N PRO A 77 -9.19 8.76 9.03
CA PRO A 77 -9.73 7.88 10.06
C PRO A 77 -11.04 7.19 9.64
N GLU A 78 -11.83 7.76 8.73
CA GLU A 78 -13.05 7.12 8.22
C GLU A 78 -12.74 5.93 7.31
N VAL A 79 -11.64 5.98 6.53
CA VAL A 79 -11.15 4.83 5.76
C VAL A 79 -10.76 3.70 6.72
N LYS A 80 -10.01 4.00 7.78
CA LYS A 80 -9.61 2.98 8.77
C LYS A 80 -10.83 2.34 9.44
N LYS A 81 -11.82 3.15 9.83
CA LYS A 81 -13.09 2.66 10.38
C LYS A 81 -13.84 1.76 9.39
N GLU A 82 -13.88 2.13 8.11
CA GLU A 82 -14.53 1.32 7.08
C GLU A 82 -13.84 -0.03 6.91
N MET A 83 -12.51 -0.07 6.96
CA MET A 83 -11.75 -1.33 6.93
C MET A 83 -12.09 -2.23 8.12
N TYR A 84 -12.23 -1.70 9.34
CA TYR A 84 -12.66 -2.52 10.49
C TYR A 84 -14.07 -3.09 10.30
N LYS A 85 -15.01 -2.31 9.72
CA LYS A 85 -16.36 -2.82 9.43
C LYS A 85 -16.32 -3.98 8.43
N ILE A 86 -15.47 -3.86 7.39
CA ILE A 86 -15.29 -4.93 6.39
C ILE A 86 -14.73 -6.19 7.05
N LEU A 87 -13.67 -6.05 7.87
CA LEU A 87 -13.09 -7.18 8.62
C LEU A 87 -14.13 -7.81 9.55
N GLN A 88 -14.82 -7.00 10.35
CA GLN A 88 -15.84 -7.46 11.28
C GLN A 88 -16.96 -8.23 10.55
N PHE A 89 -17.47 -7.68 9.45
CA PHE A 89 -18.54 -8.31 8.68
C PHE A 89 -18.19 -9.74 8.28
N TRP A 90 -16.97 -9.97 7.80
CA TRP A 90 -16.54 -11.31 7.38
C TRP A 90 -16.24 -12.24 8.55
N LEU A 91 -15.71 -11.73 9.67
CA LEU A 91 -15.54 -12.53 10.90
C LEU A 91 -16.90 -12.95 11.47
N ASP A 92 -17.89 -12.07 11.48
CA ASP A 92 -19.26 -12.34 11.94
C ASP A 92 -19.95 -13.39 11.05
N LYS A 93 -19.53 -13.50 9.79
CA LYS A 93 -19.97 -14.55 8.86
C LYS A 93 -19.26 -15.89 9.06
N GLY A 94 -18.26 -15.95 9.94
CA GLY A 94 -17.52 -17.17 10.26
C GLY A 94 -16.21 -17.35 9.49
N ALA A 95 -15.63 -16.29 8.93
CA ALA A 95 -14.27 -16.38 8.38
C ALA A 95 -13.24 -16.62 9.50
N ASP A 96 -12.31 -17.54 9.27
CA ASP A 96 -11.25 -17.88 10.23
C ASP A 96 -10.03 -16.93 10.18
N GLY A 97 -10.06 -15.94 9.29
CA GLY A 97 -8.94 -15.01 9.14
C GLY A 97 -8.84 -14.36 7.78
N PHE A 98 -7.76 -13.61 7.59
CA PHE A 98 -7.52 -12.83 6.37
C PHE A 98 -6.08 -12.95 5.89
N ARG A 99 -5.92 -13.04 4.57
CA ARG A 99 -4.68 -12.64 3.90
C ARG A 99 -4.85 -11.19 3.44
N LEU A 100 -3.92 -10.33 3.85
CA LEU A 100 -3.92 -8.91 3.50
C LEU A 100 -2.84 -8.66 2.45
N ASP A 101 -3.27 -8.12 1.31
CA ASP A 101 -2.47 -7.98 0.09
C ASP A 101 -1.92 -6.56 -0.05
N ALA A 102 -0.80 -6.42 -0.76
CA ALA A 102 -0.22 -5.16 -1.20
C ALA A 102 0.12 -4.16 -0.09
N LEU A 103 0.38 -4.63 1.14
CA LEU A 103 0.65 -3.76 2.29
C LEU A 103 1.84 -2.80 2.13
N PRO A 104 2.93 -3.14 1.41
CA PRO A 104 4.00 -2.18 1.13
C PRO A 104 3.56 -0.85 0.52
N TYR A 105 2.41 -0.83 -0.16
CA TYR A 105 1.89 0.32 -0.90
C TYR A 105 0.75 1.03 -0.14
N LEU A 106 0.52 0.71 1.13
CA LEU A 106 -0.63 1.23 1.89
C LEU A 106 -0.54 2.73 2.18
N MET A 107 0.68 3.26 2.21
CA MET A 107 0.99 4.62 2.63
C MET A 107 2.04 5.22 1.70
N GLU A 108 1.80 6.45 1.26
CA GLU A 108 2.75 7.28 0.50
C GLU A 108 3.14 8.51 1.31
N ALA A 109 4.14 9.27 0.84
CA ALA A 109 4.60 10.49 1.51
C ALA A 109 3.46 11.52 1.65
N ASP A 110 3.39 12.15 2.82
CA ASP A 110 2.42 13.20 3.08
C ASP A 110 2.91 14.50 2.44
N PRO A 111 2.13 15.16 1.55
CA PRO A 111 2.53 16.44 0.98
C PRO A 111 2.78 17.52 2.06
N ALA A 112 2.20 17.39 3.26
CA ALA A 112 2.46 18.31 4.37
C ALA A 112 3.94 18.33 4.81
N ASP A 113 4.66 17.22 4.62
CA ASP A 113 6.10 17.11 4.93
C ASP A 113 7.00 17.55 3.76
N HIS A 114 6.40 17.97 2.64
CA HIS A 114 7.05 18.25 1.36
C HIS A 114 6.53 19.54 0.71
N ASP A 115 6.43 20.63 1.48
CA ASP A 115 6.00 21.96 1.03
C ASP A 115 4.62 21.98 0.34
N GLY A 116 3.73 21.05 0.70
CA GLY A 116 2.39 20.92 0.13
C GLY A 116 2.34 20.18 -1.21
N LEU A 117 3.43 19.53 -1.62
CA LEU A 117 3.54 18.79 -2.88
C LEU A 117 3.87 17.32 -2.64
N TYR A 118 3.38 16.45 -3.52
CA TYR A 118 3.85 15.06 -3.54
C TYR A 118 5.28 15.03 -4.09
N PRO A 119 6.26 14.51 -3.33
CA PRO A 119 7.66 14.55 -3.74
C PRO A 119 7.93 13.62 -4.92
N ASP A 120 8.79 14.04 -5.84
CA ASP A 120 9.28 13.16 -6.91
C ASP A 120 10.22 12.09 -6.33
N GLU A 121 10.08 10.86 -6.81
CA GLU A 121 10.99 9.75 -6.48
C GLU A 121 12.35 9.96 -7.18
N PRO A 122 13.47 9.59 -6.54
CA PRO A 122 14.78 9.64 -7.17
C PRO A 122 14.94 8.54 -8.24
N HIS A 123 15.80 8.78 -9.23
CA HIS A 123 16.18 7.74 -10.20
C HIS A 123 17.06 6.67 -9.56
N CYS A 124 16.81 5.40 -9.87
CA CYS A 124 17.69 4.30 -9.45
C CYS A 124 18.99 4.18 -10.26
N GLY A 125 19.14 4.94 -11.36
CA GLY A 125 20.33 4.89 -12.21
C GLY A 125 20.43 3.63 -13.09
N LEU A 126 19.34 2.88 -13.23
CA LEU A 126 19.24 1.67 -14.03
C LEU A 126 18.88 2.01 -15.48
N THR A 127 19.86 1.91 -16.39
CA THR A 127 19.70 2.34 -17.80
C THR A 127 18.82 1.42 -18.63
N GLN A 128 18.48 0.24 -18.13
CA GLN A 128 17.58 -0.70 -18.80
C GLN A 128 16.10 -0.34 -18.71
N TYR A 129 15.74 0.64 -17.87
CA TYR A 129 14.36 1.06 -17.67
C TYR A 129 14.12 2.44 -18.26
N GLU A 130 13.03 2.54 -19.02
CA GLU A 130 12.52 3.80 -19.55
C GLU A 130 11.72 4.57 -18.49
N PRO A 131 11.48 5.89 -18.66
CA PRO A 131 10.84 6.72 -17.63
C PRO A 131 9.44 6.32 -17.18
N HIS A 132 8.75 5.46 -17.93
CA HIS A 132 7.42 4.97 -17.62
C HIS A 132 7.44 3.55 -17.03
N GLN A 133 8.60 2.91 -16.90
CA GLN A 133 8.70 1.51 -16.48
C GLN A 133 9.01 1.38 -14.98
N PRO A 134 8.40 0.40 -14.28
CA PRO A 134 8.79 0.05 -12.93
C PRO A 134 10.29 -0.29 -12.88
N GLY A 135 11.00 0.22 -11.86
CA GLY A 135 12.46 0.09 -11.73
C GLY A 135 13.26 1.28 -12.24
N TYR A 136 12.63 2.22 -12.95
CA TYR A 136 13.27 3.50 -13.31
C TYR A 136 13.50 4.40 -12.08
N LEU A 137 12.54 4.40 -11.16
CA LEU A 137 12.54 5.18 -9.92
C LEU A 137 12.74 4.29 -8.71
N CYS A 138 13.39 4.85 -7.69
CA CYS A 138 13.57 4.22 -6.39
C CYS A 138 12.41 4.64 -5.51
N THR A 139 11.51 3.71 -5.21
CA THR A 139 10.23 3.96 -4.54
C THR A 139 10.41 4.20 -3.03
N ILE A 140 10.96 5.36 -2.64
CA ILE A 140 11.21 5.72 -1.23
C ILE A 140 10.05 6.49 -0.60
N TYR A 141 9.21 7.12 -1.40
CA TYR A 141 8.04 7.89 -0.98
C TYR A 141 6.73 7.15 -1.19
N THR A 142 6.74 6.04 -1.91
CA THR A 142 5.54 5.30 -2.32
C THR A 142 5.49 3.85 -1.83
N LYS A 143 6.54 3.39 -1.12
CA LYS A 143 6.64 2.00 -0.67
C LYS A 143 7.38 1.87 0.66
N ASP A 144 6.91 0.97 1.50
CA ASP A 144 7.52 0.58 2.78
C ASP A 144 7.66 1.73 3.80
N LEU A 145 6.78 2.74 3.74
CA LEU A 145 6.72 3.81 4.74
C LEU A 145 6.40 3.25 6.13
N ILE A 146 7.06 3.78 7.16
CA ILE A 146 7.02 3.21 8.51
C ILE A 146 5.61 3.26 9.13
N GLU A 147 4.80 4.25 8.75
CA GLU A 147 3.44 4.42 9.24
C GLU A 147 2.50 3.28 8.81
N LEU A 148 2.80 2.56 7.72
CA LEU A 148 1.95 1.45 7.27
C LEU A 148 1.88 0.34 8.33
N TYR A 149 2.98 0.11 9.05
CA TYR A 149 3.04 -0.96 10.03
C TYR A 149 2.14 -0.67 11.22
N ASP A 150 1.93 0.60 11.57
CA ASP A 150 0.98 0.99 12.61
C ASP A 150 -0.45 0.57 12.27
N ILE A 151 -0.84 0.62 10.99
CA ILE A 151 -2.15 0.13 10.53
C ILE A 151 -2.25 -1.39 10.71
N VAL A 152 -1.18 -2.12 10.41
CA VAL A 152 -1.14 -3.58 10.60
C VAL A 152 -1.26 -3.95 12.08
N TYR A 153 -0.59 -3.20 12.95
CA TYR A 153 -0.70 -3.38 14.39
C TYR A 153 -2.11 -3.07 14.90
N GLU A 154 -2.75 -2.00 14.40
CA GLU A 154 -4.15 -1.69 14.71
C GLU A 154 -5.11 -2.81 14.28
N TRP A 155 -4.91 -3.40 13.09
CA TRP A 155 -5.69 -4.57 12.65
C TRP A 155 -5.47 -5.80 13.55
N ARG A 156 -4.23 -6.00 14.01
CA ARG A 156 -3.93 -7.08 14.95
C ARG A 156 -4.64 -6.88 16.28
N GLU A 157 -4.61 -5.68 16.83
CA GLU A 157 -5.32 -5.31 18.06
C GLU A 157 -6.82 -5.56 17.93
N PHE A 158 -7.42 -5.19 16.79
CA PHE A 158 -8.81 -5.47 16.49
C PHE A 158 -9.11 -6.97 16.47
N ILE A 159 -8.30 -7.79 15.78
CA ILE A 159 -8.49 -9.25 15.70
C ILE A 159 -8.30 -9.91 17.07
N ASP A 160 -7.31 -9.48 17.84
CA ASP A 160 -7.08 -10.00 19.20
C ASP A 160 -8.27 -9.71 20.11
N GLU A 161 -8.84 -8.51 20.03
CA GLU A 161 -10.04 -8.16 20.79
C GLU A 161 -11.26 -8.96 20.32
N TYR A 162 -11.44 -9.11 19.01
CA TYR A 162 -12.50 -9.95 18.45
C TYR A 162 -12.41 -11.40 18.96
N ASN A 163 -11.21 -11.98 18.97
CA ASN A 163 -10.96 -13.33 19.48
C ASN A 163 -11.29 -13.47 20.97
N LYS A 164 -10.94 -12.49 21.82
CA LYS A 164 -11.27 -12.51 23.26
C LYS A 164 -12.78 -12.53 23.50
N VAL A 165 -13.53 -11.75 22.72
CA VAL A 165 -14.99 -11.62 22.88
C VAL A 165 -15.72 -12.87 22.39
N HIS A 166 -15.30 -13.45 21.27
CA HIS A 166 -16.05 -14.53 20.60
C HIS A 166 -15.56 -15.94 20.97
N GLY A 167 -14.33 -16.08 21.48
CA GLY A 167 -13.74 -17.37 21.80
C GLY A 167 -13.64 -18.31 20.58
N GLY A 168 -13.55 -19.61 20.86
CA GLY A 168 -13.34 -20.63 19.84
C GLY A 168 -11.91 -20.64 19.31
N ASP A 169 -11.73 -21.15 18.09
CA ASP A 169 -10.43 -21.17 17.43
C ASP A 169 -9.99 -19.75 17.06
N THR A 170 -8.67 -19.50 17.15
CA THR A 170 -8.09 -18.18 16.91
C THR A 170 -8.27 -17.79 15.45
N ARG A 171 -8.89 -16.63 15.22
CA ARG A 171 -8.91 -15.98 13.89
C ARG A 171 -7.58 -15.29 13.65
N ILE A 172 -7.01 -15.50 12.48
CA ILE A 172 -5.63 -15.11 12.17
C ILE A 172 -5.54 -14.13 11.00
N MET A 173 -4.41 -13.44 10.91
CA MET A 173 -4.10 -12.55 9.79
C MET A 173 -2.71 -12.82 9.28
N PHE A 174 -2.55 -12.87 7.96
CA PHE A 174 -1.28 -13.04 7.28
C PHE A 174 -1.06 -11.86 6.35
N SER A 175 0.10 -11.23 6.43
CA SER A 175 0.45 -10.09 5.58
C SER A 175 1.24 -10.52 4.36
N GLU A 176 0.89 -9.99 3.19
CA GLU A 176 1.73 -10.04 2.01
C GLU A 176 2.46 -8.70 1.84
N GLY A 177 3.75 -8.80 1.55
CA GLY A 177 4.55 -7.68 1.10
C GLY A 177 5.91 -8.16 0.60
N TYR A 178 6.20 -7.91 -0.67
CA TYR A 178 7.54 -8.08 -1.23
C TYR A 178 8.44 -6.91 -0.81
N THR A 179 9.24 -7.10 0.22
CA THR A 179 10.20 -6.09 0.72
C THR A 179 11.47 -6.77 1.24
N ASN A 180 12.46 -5.96 1.65
CA ASN A 180 13.68 -6.47 2.26
C ASN A 180 13.39 -7.11 3.62
N ILE A 181 14.27 -8.00 4.08
CA ILE A 181 14.04 -8.79 5.31
C ILE A 181 13.78 -7.92 6.55
N THR A 182 14.46 -6.78 6.68
CA THR A 182 14.28 -5.87 7.82
C THR A 182 12.86 -5.34 7.89
N MET A 183 12.33 -4.90 6.73
CA MET A 183 10.96 -4.41 6.59
C MET A 183 9.94 -5.54 6.73
N THR A 184 10.23 -6.72 6.17
CA THR A 184 9.36 -7.90 6.31
C THR A 184 9.17 -8.28 7.78
N MET A 185 10.23 -8.21 8.60
CA MET A 185 10.15 -8.57 10.01
C MET A 185 9.33 -7.59 10.85
N LEU A 186 9.15 -6.34 10.42
CA LEU A 186 8.28 -5.38 11.11
C LEU A 186 6.81 -5.81 11.07
N TYR A 187 6.38 -6.58 10.07
CA TYR A 187 5.00 -7.10 10.05
C TYR A 187 4.69 -8.03 11.23
N TYR A 188 5.68 -8.69 11.84
CA TYR A 188 5.46 -9.50 13.04
C TYR A 188 5.25 -8.63 14.28
N LYS A 189 6.14 -7.67 14.49
CA LYS A 189 6.16 -6.79 15.65
C LYS A 189 7.12 -5.62 15.46
N ASN A 190 6.84 -4.51 16.14
CA ASN A 190 7.79 -3.41 16.25
C ASN A 190 8.83 -3.64 17.37
N LYS A 191 9.77 -2.69 17.51
CA LYS A 191 10.82 -2.72 18.54
C LYS A 191 10.29 -2.62 19.96
N ASP A 192 9.13 -1.98 20.15
CA ASP A 192 8.47 -1.81 21.45
C ASP A 192 7.62 -3.02 21.85
N GLY A 193 7.54 -4.04 21.00
CA GLY A 193 6.79 -5.28 21.24
C GLY A 193 5.31 -5.22 20.84
N ARG A 194 4.86 -4.16 20.15
CA ARG A 194 3.53 -4.08 19.54
C ARG A 194 3.43 -5.17 18.46
N LEU A 195 2.40 -5.99 18.53
CA LEU A 195 2.23 -7.15 17.65
C LEU A 195 1.54 -6.75 16.34
N GLY A 196 1.99 -7.33 15.24
CA GLY A 196 1.35 -7.23 13.93
C GLY A 196 0.76 -8.55 13.48
N ALA A 197 0.88 -8.85 12.19
CA ALA A 197 0.35 -10.06 11.59
C ALA A 197 0.84 -11.32 12.32
N HIS A 198 0.04 -12.39 12.28
CA HIS A 198 0.46 -13.67 12.86
C HIS A 198 1.72 -14.18 12.15
N PHE A 199 1.82 -13.92 10.86
CA PHE A 199 3.07 -13.91 10.12
C PHE A 199 2.94 -13.11 8.81
N PRO A 200 4.02 -12.47 8.33
CA PRO A 200 4.17 -12.14 6.92
C PRO A 200 4.50 -13.40 6.12
N PHE A 201 4.04 -13.45 4.88
CA PHE A 201 4.44 -14.50 3.95
C PHE A 201 5.96 -14.44 3.68
N ASN A 202 6.60 -15.61 3.72
CA ASN A 202 7.97 -15.75 3.27
C ASN A 202 8.00 -16.08 1.77
N PHE A 203 8.50 -15.14 0.97
CA PHE A 203 8.64 -15.29 -0.47
C PHE A 203 10.07 -15.61 -0.93
N ASP A 204 11.01 -15.87 -0.02
CA ASP A 204 12.43 -16.05 -0.35
C ASP A 204 12.66 -17.18 -1.36
N PHE A 205 11.84 -18.24 -1.34
CA PHE A 205 11.90 -19.33 -2.32
C PHE A 205 11.40 -18.94 -3.73
N ILE A 206 10.68 -17.83 -3.85
CA ILE A 206 10.23 -17.26 -5.13
C ILE A 206 11.22 -16.19 -5.61
N THR A 207 11.76 -15.38 -4.70
CA THR A 207 12.58 -14.21 -5.05
C THR A 207 14.07 -14.51 -5.13
N ASP A 208 14.57 -15.42 -4.29
CA ASP A 208 16.01 -15.59 -4.04
C ASP A 208 16.53 -16.97 -4.50
N LEU A 209 15.65 -17.91 -4.87
CA LEU A 209 16.01 -19.26 -5.32
C LEU A 209 15.42 -19.57 -6.69
N THR A 210 16.22 -20.23 -7.53
CA THR A 210 15.85 -20.63 -8.89
C THR A 210 16.38 -22.03 -9.21
N ALA A 211 16.21 -22.49 -10.45
CA ALA A 211 16.79 -23.75 -10.93
C ALA A 211 18.33 -23.73 -10.98
N GLU A 212 18.93 -22.54 -10.98
CA GLU A 212 20.38 -22.32 -11.00
C GLU A 212 21.01 -22.35 -9.60
N SER A 213 20.22 -22.31 -8.53
CA SER A 213 20.70 -22.30 -7.14
C SER A 213 21.28 -23.65 -6.70
N ASP A 214 22.39 -23.62 -5.97
CA ASP A 214 22.99 -24.82 -5.38
C ASP A 214 22.58 -25.03 -3.90
N ALA A 215 22.98 -26.15 -3.30
CA ALA A 215 22.57 -26.47 -1.93
C ALA A 215 23.02 -25.43 -0.88
N ARG A 216 24.09 -24.67 -1.13
CA ARG A 216 24.56 -23.60 -0.24
C ARG A 216 23.62 -22.41 -0.29
N ASP A 217 23.13 -22.07 -1.47
CA ASP A 217 22.13 -21.01 -1.65
C ASP A 217 20.85 -21.36 -0.90
N PHE A 218 20.35 -22.60 -1.06
CA PHE A 218 19.17 -23.07 -0.31
C PHE A 218 19.35 -22.94 1.20
N VAL A 219 20.49 -23.39 1.74
CA VAL A 219 20.77 -23.29 3.18
C VAL A 219 20.84 -21.83 3.63
N TYR A 220 21.52 -20.97 2.88
CA TYR A 220 21.64 -19.55 3.20
C TYR A 220 20.27 -18.86 3.21
N THR A 221 19.45 -19.09 2.19
CA THR A 221 18.10 -18.53 2.07
C THR A 221 17.16 -19.03 3.17
N ILE A 222 17.23 -20.31 3.56
CA ILE A 222 16.46 -20.82 4.70
C ILE A 222 16.90 -20.14 6.00
N LEU A 223 18.21 -19.96 6.20
CA LEU A 223 18.74 -19.33 7.41
C LEU A 223 18.38 -17.85 7.50
N LYS A 224 18.32 -17.11 6.38
CA LYS A 224 17.93 -15.70 6.31
C LYS A 224 16.62 -15.38 7.06
N TRP A 225 15.64 -16.27 7.03
CA TRP A 225 14.37 -16.07 7.76
C TRP A 225 14.44 -16.54 9.22
N LEU A 226 15.26 -17.55 9.50
CA LEU A 226 15.34 -18.18 10.82
C LEU A 226 16.31 -17.50 11.80
N THR A 227 17.27 -16.70 11.29
CA THR A 227 18.33 -16.04 12.06
C THR A 227 18.29 -14.54 11.90
#